data_AF-A0A965Y1S3-F1
#
_entry.id   AF-A0A965Y1S3-F1
#
_cell.length_a   1.000
_cell.length_b   1.000
_cell.length_c   1.000
_cell.angle_alpha   90.00
_cell.angle_beta   90.00
_cell.angle_gamma   90.00
#
_symmetry.space_group_name_H-M   'P 1'
#
loop_
_entity.id
_entity.type
_entity.pdbx_description
1 polymer ?
#
loop_
_entity_poly.entity_id
_entity_poly.type
_entity_poly.pdbx_seq_one_letter_code
_entity_poly.pdbx_strand_id
1 'polypeptide(L)'
;MINVCAGNYSGNIVIDKNISLIGDLYAETIIEGNDDGSELGTIHLTPGRNGVTIKAFKVIGIDSDDPAIKKAAIYLQGDQTDIVITNNIIEARGDAALMGEYNAANYGITINNNWFTGKTFIGAE
;
A
#
# COMPACT_ATOMS: atom_id res chain seq x y z
N MET A 1 -2.57 15.12 -7.94
CA MET A 1 -3.43 14.25 -7.13
C MET A 1 -4.47 13.61 -8.02
N ILE A 2 -4.95 12.42 -7.65
CA ILE A 2 -6.04 11.70 -8.32
C ILE A 2 -7.11 11.42 -7.26
N ASN A 3 -8.35 11.80 -7.56
CA ASN A 3 -9.51 11.43 -6.75
C ASN A 3 -10.14 10.18 -7.34
N VAL A 4 -10.44 9.22 -6.49
CA VAL A 4 -11.00 7.92 -6.86
C VAL A 4 -12.37 7.81 -6.19
N CYS A 5 -13.41 7.62 -7.00
CA CYS A 5 -14.77 7.43 -6.50
C CYS A 5 -14.89 6.10 -5.75
N ALA A 6 -15.96 5.95 -4.97
CA ALA A 6 -16.36 4.66 -4.43
C ALA A 6 -16.43 3.57 -5.52
N GLY A 7 -15.96 2.38 -5.19
CA GLY A 7 -15.87 1.25 -6.11
C GLY A 7 -14.88 0.19 -5.63
N ASN A 8 -14.98 -0.99 -6.25
CA ASN A 8 -14.03 -2.09 -6.07
C ASN A 8 -13.12 -2.17 -7.29
N TYR A 9 -11.83 -1.93 -7.09
CA TYR A 9 -10.82 -1.93 -8.12
C TYR A 9 -9.89 -3.12 -7.89
N SER A 10 -9.79 -4.01 -8.88
CA SER A 10 -8.84 -5.11 -8.85
C SER A 10 -7.54 -4.72 -9.58
N GLY A 11 -6.41 -5.09 -8.98
CA GLY A 11 -5.09 -4.89 -9.56
C GLY A 11 -4.16 -4.04 -8.70
N ASN A 12 -2.91 -4.03 -9.10
CA ASN A 12 -1.83 -3.34 -8.40
C ASN A 12 -1.63 -1.94 -9.01
N ILE A 13 -1.27 -0.98 -8.17
CA ILE A 13 -1.05 0.42 -8.55
C ILE A 13 0.41 0.77 -8.33
N VAL A 14 1.10 1.13 -9.40
CA VAL A 14 2.45 1.68 -9.33
C VAL A 14 2.38 3.20 -9.36
N ILE A 15 2.84 3.84 -8.28
CA ILE A 15 3.00 5.29 -8.20
C ILE A 15 4.43 5.62 -8.64
N ASP A 16 4.57 6.00 -9.92
CA ASP A 16 5.84 6.34 -10.56
C ASP A 16 6.08 7.86 -10.67
N LYS A 17 5.16 8.66 -10.14
CA LYS A 17 5.22 10.14 -10.10
C LYS A 17 4.80 10.63 -8.72
N ASN A 18 5.19 11.85 -8.35
CA ASN A 18 4.78 12.49 -7.08
C ASN A 18 3.30 12.91 -7.15
N ILE A 19 2.41 11.93 -7.11
CA ILE A 19 0.97 12.09 -7.24
C ILE A 19 0.31 11.37 -6.07
N SER A 20 -0.48 12.11 -5.31
CA SER A 20 -1.33 11.55 -4.25
C SER A 20 -2.55 10.84 -4.80
N LEU A 21 -2.94 9.75 -4.15
CA LEU A 21 -4.18 9.00 -4.35
C LEU A 21 -5.15 9.29 -3.21
N ILE A 22 -6.36 9.73 -3.56
CA ILE A 22 -7.39 10.12 -2.61
C ILE A 22 -8.67 9.36 -2.92
N GLY A 23 -9.06 8.42 -2.07
CA GLY A 23 -10.35 7.76 -2.14
C GLY A 23 -11.48 8.64 -1.59
N ASP A 24 -12.72 8.20 -1.80
CA ASP A 24 -13.91 8.88 -1.31
C ASP A 24 -14.12 8.60 0.19
N LEU A 25 -14.25 7.31 0.53
CA LEU A 25 -14.34 6.79 1.88
C LEU A 25 -13.71 5.39 1.95
N TYR A 26 -12.94 5.09 3.00
CA TYR A 26 -12.23 3.82 3.14
C TYR A 26 -13.14 2.58 3.13
N ALA A 27 -14.42 2.72 3.52
CA ALA A 27 -15.39 1.63 3.51
C ALA A 27 -15.97 1.36 2.11
N GLU A 28 -15.76 2.28 1.17
CA GLU A 28 -16.42 2.29 -0.14
C GLU A 28 -15.43 2.28 -1.31
N THR A 29 -14.18 2.71 -1.10
CA THR A 29 -13.12 2.72 -2.12
C THR A 29 -12.12 1.61 -1.84
N ILE A 30 -12.31 0.46 -2.48
CA ILE A 30 -11.53 -0.76 -2.23
C ILE A 30 -10.56 -1.00 -3.38
N ILE A 31 -9.29 -1.20 -3.05
CA ILE A 31 -8.26 -1.67 -3.99
C ILE A 31 -7.85 -3.07 -3.53
N GLU A 32 -8.14 -4.07 -4.37
CA GLU A 32 -7.79 -5.46 -4.13
C GLU A 32 -6.57 -5.84 -4.97
N GLY A 33 -5.46 -6.11 -4.29
CA GLY A 33 -4.21 -6.48 -4.94
C GLY A 33 -4.31 -7.84 -5.66
N ASN A 34 -3.55 -7.95 -6.74
CA ASN A 34 -3.41 -9.16 -7.54
C ASN A 34 -2.06 -9.83 -7.26
N ASP A 35 -2.09 -11.05 -6.73
CA ASP A 35 -0.89 -11.81 -6.38
C ASP A 35 -0.06 -12.20 -7.62
N ASP A 36 -0.72 -12.35 -8.78
CA ASP A 36 -0.09 -12.66 -10.07
C ASP A 36 0.75 -11.49 -10.62
N GLY A 37 0.67 -10.31 -9.99
CA GLY A 37 1.45 -9.14 -10.37
C GLY A 37 2.92 -9.21 -9.95
N SER A 38 3.76 -8.47 -10.67
CA SER A 38 5.20 -8.36 -10.37
C SER A 38 5.53 -7.28 -9.33
N GLU A 39 4.52 -6.50 -8.94
CA GLU A 39 4.67 -5.39 -8.00
C GLU A 39 4.97 -5.89 -6.58
N LEU A 40 5.65 -5.05 -5.81
CA LEU A 40 5.99 -5.34 -4.42
C LEU A 40 4.83 -5.01 -3.47
N GLY A 41 3.77 -4.37 -3.95
CA GLY A 41 2.55 -4.21 -3.18
C GLY A 41 1.33 -3.83 -4.00
N THR A 42 0.16 -3.88 -3.37
CA THR A 42 -1.10 -3.43 -3.97
C THR A 42 -1.02 -1.96 -4.37
N ILE A 43 -0.45 -1.12 -3.51
CA ILE A 43 0.03 0.22 -3.86
C ILE A 43 1.55 0.23 -3.67
N HIS A 44 2.28 0.43 -4.77
CA HIS A 44 3.74 0.39 -4.81
C HIS A 44 4.28 1.75 -5.23
N LEU A 45 4.99 2.42 -4.33
CA LEU A 45 5.73 3.64 -4.62
C LEU A 45 7.12 3.26 -5.11
N THR A 46 7.48 3.70 -6.32
CA THR A 46 8.84 3.50 -6.85
C THR A 46 9.85 4.43 -6.14
N PRO A 47 11.17 4.20 -6.27
CA PRO A 47 12.17 5.03 -5.59
C PRO A 47 12.03 6.54 -5.82
N GLY A 48 12.24 7.30 -4.75
CA GLY A 48 12.24 8.76 -4.78
C GLY A 48 10.88 9.39 -5.03
N ARG A 49 9.77 8.72 -4.66
CA ARG A 49 8.49 9.42 -4.61
C ARG A 49 8.43 10.20 -3.30
N ASN A 50 8.13 11.49 -3.40
CA ASN A 50 8.11 12.38 -2.23
C ASN A 50 6.79 13.14 -2.19
N GLY A 51 6.32 13.49 -1.00
CA GLY A 51 5.10 14.28 -0.83
C GLY A 51 3.82 13.56 -1.28
N VAL A 52 3.84 12.23 -1.37
CA VAL A 52 2.69 11.44 -1.80
C VAL A 52 1.74 11.22 -0.62
N THR A 53 0.46 11.44 -0.85
CA THR A 53 -0.60 11.07 0.10
C THR A 53 -1.41 9.89 -0.42
N ILE A 54 -1.60 8.87 0.43
CA ILE A 54 -2.57 7.78 0.22
C ILE A 54 -3.61 7.90 1.32
N LYS A 55 -4.86 8.19 0.96
CA LYS A 55 -5.93 8.32 1.97
C LYS A 55 -7.29 7.81 1.51
N ALA A 56 -8.10 7.40 2.49
CA ALA A 56 -9.50 7.02 2.31
C ALA A 56 -9.73 5.78 1.43
N PHE A 57 -8.85 4.77 1.53
CA PHE A 57 -9.01 3.47 0.87
C PHE A 57 -9.14 2.31 1.87
N LYS A 58 -9.81 1.23 1.45
CA LYS A 58 -9.45 -0.12 1.89
C LYS A 58 -8.44 -0.67 0.89
N VAL A 59 -7.23 -0.95 1.34
CA VAL A 59 -6.16 -1.56 0.53
C VAL A 59 -5.95 -2.99 1.01
N ILE A 60 -6.30 -3.96 0.18
CA ILE A 60 -6.10 -5.38 0.45
C ILE A 60 -4.76 -5.78 -0.15
N GLY A 61 -3.88 -6.33 0.70
CA GLY A 61 -2.53 -6.69 0.34
C GLY A 61 -2.42 -7.85 -0.64
N ILE A 62 -1.18 -8.14 -1.00
CA ILE A 62 -0.78 -9.26 -1.84
C ILE A 62 0.20 -10.15 -1.09
N ASP A 63 0.25 -11.41 -1.50
CA ASP A 63 1.22 -12.39 -1.02
C ASP A 63 2.28 -12.72 -2.09
N SER A 64 3.38 -13.28 -1.63
CA SER A 64 4.42 -13.85 -2.47
C SER A 64 4.49 -15.36 -2.25
N ASP A 65 4.32 -16.14 -3.32
CA ASP A 65 4.59 -17.58 -3.30
C ASP A 65 6.09 -17.88 -3.07
N ASP A 66 6.97 -16.90 -3.33
CA ASP A 66 8.39 -16.99 -3.03
C ASP A 66 8.65 -16.48 -1.60
N PRO A 67 9.07 -17.34 -0.65
CA PRO A 67 9.34 -16.94 0.73
C PRO A 67 10.53 -15.97 0.86
N ALA A 68 11.38 -15.86 -0.16
CA ALA A 68 12.49 -14.91 -0.20
C ALA A 68 12.07 -13.50 -0.61
N ILE A 69 10.87 -13.32 -1.19
CA ILE A 69 10.34 -12.01 -1.60
C ILE A 69 9.26 -11.60 -0.60
N LYS A 70 9.40 -10.39 -0.06
CA LYS A 70 8.39 -9.80 0.82
C LYS A 70 7.62 -8.71 0.09
N LYS A 71 6.30 -8.83 0.11
CA LYS A 71 5.35 -7.88 -0.47
C LYS A 71 4.55 -7.17 0.63
N ALA A 72 3.71 -6.20 0.24
CA ALA A 72 2.83 -5.51 1.17
C ALA A 72 1.52 -4.99 0.56
N ALA A 73 0.56 -4.56 1.37
CA ALA A 73 -0.56 -3.77 0.84
C ALA A 73 -0.12 -2.39 0.37
N ILE A 74 0.72 -1.70 1.14
CA ILE A 74 1.41 -0.48 0.71
C ILE A 74 2.92 -0.69 0.82
N TYR A 75 3.64 -0.51 -0.28
CA TYR A 75 5.08 -0.71 -0.36
C TYR A 75 5.80 0.59 -0.73
N LEU A 76 6.76 1.00 0.09
CA LEU A 76 7.66 2.14 -0.12
C LEU A 76 9.02 1.63 -0.59
N GLN A 77 9.26 1.62 -1.90
CA GLN A 77 10.53 1.14 -2.47
C GLN A 77 11.57 2.25 -2.49
N GLY A 78 12.79 1.97 -2.05
CA GLY A 78 13.86 2.94 -1.94
C GLY A 78 13.53 4.14 -1.03
N ASP A 79 14.34 5.20 -1.17
CA ASP A 79 14.22 6.39 -0.33
C ASP A 79 12.95 7.19 -0.65
N GLN A 80 12.29 7.69 0.40
CA GLN A 80 11.09 8.51 0.28
C GLN A 80 11.10 9.61 1.35
N THR A 81 10.50 10.77 1.03
CA THR A 81 10.25 11.84 1.99
C THR A 81 8.81 12.33 2.00
N ASP A 82 8.33 12.77 3.15
CA ASP A 82 7.07 13.50 3.31
C ASP A 82 5.83 12.71 2.82
N ILE A 83 5.84 11.40 3.01
CA ILE A 83 4.72 10.52 2.68
C ILE A 83 3.64 10.63 3.75
N VAL A 84 2.37 10.69 3.34
CA VAL A 84 1.22 10.68 4.25
C VAL A 84 0.33 9.49 3.91
N ILE A 85 0.21 8.55 4.84
CA ILE A 85 -0.71 7.42 4.76
C ILE A 85 -1.75 7.65 5.85
N THR A 86 -3.00 7.97 5.48
CA THR A 86 -4.00 8.37 6.48
C THR A 86 -5.42 7.96 6.17
N ASN A 87 -6.21 7.66 7.20
CA ASN A 87 -7.63 7.29 7.07
C ASN A 87 -7.87 6.10 6.13
N ASN A 88 -7.01 5.08 6.17
CA ASN A 88 -7.17 3.86 5.38
C ASN A 88 -7.50 2.64 6.26
N ILE A 89 -8.11 1.63 5.66
CA ILE A 89 -8.00 0.24 6.12
C ILE A 89 -6.88 -0.41 5.29
N ILE A 90 -5.87 -0.98 5.94
CA ILE A 90 -4.71 -1.59 5.30
C ILE A 90 -4.66 -3.05 5.75
N GLU A 91 -5.08 -3.96 4.89
CA GLU A 91 -5.27 -5.37 5.20
C GLU A 91 -4.07 -6.19 4.71
N ALA A 92 -3.34 -6.81 5.63
CA ALA A 92 -2.34 -7.81 5.30
C ALA A 92 -3.02 -9.10 4.78
N ARG A 93 -2.48 -9.65 3.69
CA ARG A 93 -2.97 -10.89 3.08
C ARG A 93 -1.79 -11.79 2.73
N GLY A 94 -1.25 -12.48 3.72
CA GLY A 94 -0.10 -13.39 3.57
C GLY A 94 1.25 -12.75 3.91
N ASP A 95 1.43 -11.48 3.54
CA ASP A 95 2.65 -10.72 3.82
C ASP A 95 2.33 -9.39 4.55
N ALA A 96 3.19 -8.36 4.49
CA ALA A 96 3.04 -7.17 5.33
C ALA A 96 1.83 -6.29 4.93
N ALA A 97 1.31 -5.51 5.89
CA ALA A 97 0.32 -4.47 5.56
C ALA A 97 1.00 -3.22 4.97
N LEU A 98 2.09 -2.77 5.58
CA LEU A 98 2.88 -1.61 5.16
C LEU A 98 4.37 -1.93 5.32
N MET A 99 5.16 -1.66 4.29
CA MET A 99 6.59 -1.95 4.30
C MET A 99 7.41 -0.85 3.63
N GLY A 100 8.59 -0.59 4.20
CA GLY A 100 9.67 0.15 3.55
C GLY A 100 10.86 -0.78 3.28
N GLU A 101 11.61 -0.50 2.23
CA GLU A 101 12.74 -1.34 1.81
C GLU A 101 13.93 -1.26 2.78
N TYR A 102 14.67 -2.36 2.93
CA TYR A 102 15.87 -2.40 3.75
C TYR A 102 16.93 -1.41 3.23
N ASN A 103 17.62 -0.74 4.16
CA ASN A 103 18.65 0.26 3.85
C ASN A 103 18.15 1.47 3.02
N ALA A 104 16.85 1.71 3.00
CA ALA A 104 16.24 2.91 2.43
C ALA A 104 15.91 3.94 3.53
N ALA A 105 16.20 5.21 3.26
CA ALA A 105 15.87 6.31 4.14
C ALA A 105 14.42 6.77 3.87
N ASN A 106 13.53 6.52 4.83
CA ASN A 106 12.17 7.02 4.84
C ASN A 106 12.03 8.11 5.91
N TYR A 107 11.93 9.38 5.48
CA TYR A 107 11.93 10.54 6.38
C TYR A 107 10.66 11.37 6.26
N GLY A 108 10.17 11.94 7.37
CA GLY A 108 8.94 12.75 7.35
C GLY A 108 7.68 11.95 7.04
N ILE A 109 7.68 10.63 7.30
CA ILE A 109 6.53 9.77 7.03
C ILE A 109 5.47 9.95 8.11
N THR A 110 4.26 10.32 7.71
CA THR A 110 3.09 10.41 8.58
C THR A 110 2.18 9.22 8.34
N ILE A 111 2.00 8.39 9.36
CA ILE A 111 1.03 7.28 9.37
C ILE A 111 0.01 7.60 10.46
N ASN A 112 -1.19 8.01 10.07
CA ASN A 112 -2.19 8.51 11.03
C ASN A 112 -3.58 7.95 10.73
N ASN A 113 -4.38 7.63 11.75
CA ASN A 113 -5.77 7.18 11.59
C ASN A 113 -5.98 6.01 10.59
N ASN A 114 -5.03 5.08 10.49
CA ASN A 114 -5.21 3.88 9.69
C ASN A 114 -5.62 2.70 10.59
N TRP A 115 -6.43 1.80 10.06
CA TRP A 115 -6.66 0.48 10.64
C TRP A 115 -5.82 -0.56 9.91
N PHE A 116 -4.94 -1.23 10.66
CA PHE A 116 -4.19 -2.38 10.16
C PHE A 116 -4.93 -3.66 10.52
N THR A 117 -5.26 -4.47 9.51
CA THR A 117 -6.06 -5.69 9.66
C THR A 117 -5.41 -6.86 8.93
N GLY A 118 -6.03 -8.04 9.01
CA GLY A 118 -5.58 -9.22 8.26
C GLY A 118 -4.43 -9.98 8.94
N LYS A 119 -3.72 -10.80 8.16
CA LYS A 119 -2.66 -11.70 8.66
C LYS A 119 -1.43 -11.64 7.75
N THR A 120 -0.26 -11.70 8.36
CA THR A 120 1.05 -11.74 7.66
C THR A 120 1.53 -13.18 7.43
N PHE A 121 0.58 -14.09 7.27
CA PHE A 121 0.82 -15.49 6.92
C PHE A 121 -0.44 -16.07 6.30
N ILE A 122 -0.27 -17.12 5.51
CA ILE A 122 -1.38 -17.92 4.98
C ILE A 122 -1.67 -19.07 5.94
N GLY A 123 -2.96 -19.29 6.23
CA GLY A 123 -3.43 -20.40 7.07
C GLY A 123 -4.29 -19.97 8.26
N ALA A 124 -4.78 -20.98 8.99
CA ALA A 124 -5.53 -20.78 10.22
C ALA A 124 -4.58 -20.37 11.37
N GLU A 125 -5.14 -19.73 12.39
CA GLU A 125 -4.49 -19.53 13.69
C GLU A 125 -4.53 -20.80 14.54
#